data_AF-Q80VZ7-F1
#
_entry.id   AF-Q80VZ7-F1
#
_cell.length_a   1.000
_cell.length_b   1.000
_cell.length_c   1.000
_cell.angle_alpha   90.00
_cell.angle_beta   90.00
_cell.angle_gamma   90.00
#
_symmetry.space_group_name_H-M   'P 1'
#
loop_
_entity.id
_entity.type
_entity.pdbx_description
1 polymer ?
#
loop_
_entity_poly.entity_id
_entity_poly.type
_entity_poly.pdbx_seq_one_letter_code
_entity_poly.pdbx_strand_id
1 'polypeptide(L)'
;MSSGDPRSGRQDGAPRAAAALCGLYHEAGQQLQRLKDQLAARDALIASLRTRLAALEGHTAPSLVDALLDQVERFREQLRRQEEGASETQLRQEVERLTERLEEKEREMQQLMSQPQHEQEKEVVLLRRSVAEKEKARAASDVLCRSLADETHQLRRTLAATAHMCQHLAKCLDERQCAQGDAGEKSPAEEVRWICGQAYTKDLKKPPGCWLEQTSSDASGQSVIKKLQEENRLLKQKVTHVEDLNAKWQRYDASRDEYVKGLHAQLKRRQVPLEPELMKKEISRLNRQLEEKISDCAEANQELTAMRMSRDTALERVQMLEQQILAYKDDFKSERADRERAHSRIQELEEKIMSLMYQVSQRQDSREPGPCRIHTGNKTAKYLEMDALEHVTPGGWRPESRSQQMEPSAEGGHVCTAQRGQGDLQCPHCLRCFSDEQGEAFLRHLSECCQ
;
A
#
# COMPACT_ATOMS: atom_id res chain seq x y z
N MET A 1 -80.56 -141.66 41.68
CA MET A 1 -80.15 -141.26 43.04
C MET A 1 -78.76 -140.66 42.89
N SER A 2 -78.40 -139.41 43.17
CA SER A 2 -78.94 -138.30 43.95
C SER A 2 -78.25 -137.03 43.39
N SER A 3 -78.97 -135.95 43.02
CA SER A 3 -79.06 -134.66 43.76
C SER A 3 -77.72 -134.13 44.32
N GLY A 4 -77.23 -132.91 44.10
CA GLY A 4 -77.72 -131.68 43.48
C GLY A 4 -76.84 -130.51 43.97
N ASP A 5 -76.51 -129.57 43.08
CA ASP A 5 -76.27 -128.11 43.30
C ASP A 5 -75.10 -127.60 44.22
N PRO A 6 -74.68 -126.31 44.15
CA PRO A 6 -73.97 -125.62 43.05
C PRO A 6 -72.86 -124.63 43.55
N ARG A 7 -72.31 -123.80 42.65
CA ARG A 7 -71.35 -122.66 42.84
C ARG A 7 -69.87 -123.06 42.95
N SER A 8 -68.94 -122.46 42.22
CA SER A 8 -68.82 -121.06 41.81
C SER A 8 -68.08 -120.96 40.47
N GLY A 9 -68.53 -120.01 39.64
CA GLY A 9 -67.79 -119.58 38.46
C GLY A 9 -66.82 -118.45 38.76
N ARG A 10 -66.02 -118.13 37.72
CA ARG A 10 -65.29 -116.88 37.48
C ARG A 10 -63.87 -116.85 38.08
N GLN A 11 -62.87 -117.01 37.20
CA GLN A 11 -61.83 -116.01 36.87
C GLN A 11 -60.61 -116.71 36.25
N ASP A 12 -60.55 -116.86 34.93
CA ASP A 12 -59.30 -117.29 34.25
C ASP A 12 -59.09 -116.60 32.88
N GLY A 13 -59.45 -115.31 32.81
CA GLY A 13 -59.17 -114.45 31.66
C GLY A 13 -58.45 -113.13 32.02
N ALA A 14 -58.23 -112.86 33.31
CA ALA A 14 -57.68 -111.60 33.81
C ALA A 14 -56.13 -111.47 33.78
N PRO A 15 -55.30 -112.53 33.97
CA PRO A 15 -53.87 -112.31 34.15
C PRO A 15 -53.09 -112.04 32.86
N ARG A 16 -53.54 -112.55 31.70
CA ARG A 16 -52.86 -112.33 30.40
C ARG A 16 -53.13 -110.96 29.79
N ALA A 17 -54.37 -110.46 29.87
CA ALA A 17 -54.71 -109.11 29.41
C ALA A 17 -54.11 -108.03 30.32
N ALA A 18 -54.10 -108.26 31.64
CA ALA A 18 -53.43 -107.36 32.59
C ALA A 18 -51.90 -107.36 32.38
N ALA A 19 -51.26 -108.51 32.14
CA ALA A 19 -49.83 -108.56 31.84
C ALA A 19 -49.46 -107.86 30.51
N ALA A 20 -50.28 -108.00 29.47
CA ALA A 20 -50.08 -107.30 28.20
C ALA A 20 -50.24 -105.77 28.36
N LEU A 21 -51.26 -105.32 29.10
CA LEU A 21 -51.43 -103.91 29.42
C LEU A 21 -50.27 -103.37 30.28
N CYS A 22 -49.82 -104.10 31.30
CA CYS A 22 -48.66 -103.73 32.11
C CYS A 22 -47.38 -103.64 31.25
N GLY A 23 -47.19 -104.53 30.27
CA GLY A 23 -46.10 -104.46 29.30
C GLY A 23 -46.16 -103.20 28.45
N LEU A 24 -47.33 -102.86 27.90
CA LEU A 24 -47.52 -101.64 27.12
C LEU A 24 -47.32 -100.36 27.95
N TYR A 25 -47.79 -100.32 29.20
CA TYR A 25 -47.53 -99.20 30.10
C TYR A 25 -46.04 -99.07 30.45
N HIS A 26 -45.34 -100.19 30.60
CA HIS A 26 -43.91 -100.20 30.84
C HIS A 26 -43.12 -99.73 29.60
N GLU A 27 -43.50 -100.18 28.40
CA GLU A 27 -42.92 -99.73 27.13
C GLU A 27 -43.18 -98.25 26.87
N ALA A 28 -44.41 -97.78 27.10
CA ALA A 28 -44.75 -96.36 27.01
C ALA A 28 -43.94 -95.53 28.02
N GLY A 29 -43.76 -96.04 29.25
CA GLY A 29 -42.91 -95.43 30.26
C GLY A 29 -41.43 -95.35 29.84
N GLN A 30 -40.90 -96.42 29.23
CA GLN A 30 -39.54 -96.44 28.69
C GLN A 30 -39.37 -95.49 27.51
N GLN A 31 -40.35 -95.38 26.62
CA GLN A 31 -40.33 -94.42 25.51
C GLN A 31 -40.36 -92.98 26.01
N LEU A 32 -41.20 -92.69 27.00
CA LEU A 32 -41.31 -91.37 27.61
C LEU A 32 -40.00 -90.99 28.33
N GLN A 33 -39.35 -91.95 29.00
CA GLN A 33 -38.04 -91.75 29.60
C GLN A 33 -36.95 -91.48 28.55
N ARG A 34 -36.92 -92.24 27.44
CA ARG A 34 -35.98 -91.99 26.33
C ARG A 34 -36.15 -90.59 25.72
N LEU A 35 -37.39 -90.16 25.52
CA LEU A 35 -37.68 -88.81 25.02
C LEU A 35 -37.25 -87.73 26.02
N LYS A 36 -37.46 -87.97 27.32
CA LYS A 36 -37.02 -87.06 28.38
C LYS A 36 -35.49 -86.92 28.41
N ASP A 37 -34.76 -88.03 28.27
CA ASP A 37 -33.30 -88.02 28.22
C ASP A 37 -32.78 -87.31 26.95
N GLN A 38 -33.44 -87.49 25.81
CA GLN A 38 -33.13 -86.75 24.57
C GLN A 38 -33.36 -85.25 24.71
N LEU A 39 -34.43 -84.86 25.42
CA LEU A 39 -34.74 -83.45 25.66
C LEU A 39 -33.70 -82.81 26.59
N ALA A 40 -33.33 -83.51 27.67
CA ALA A 40 -32.25 -83.09 28.56
C ALA A 40 -30.89 -82.96 27.83
N ALA A 41 -30.57 -83.86 26.91
CA ALA A 41 -29.35 -83.78 26.10
C ALA A 41 -29.37 -82.55 25.15
N ARG A 42 -30.52 -82.23 24.57
CA ARG A 42 -30.70 -81.02 23.74
C ARG A 42 -30.60 -79.75 24.58
N ASP A 43 -31.19 -79.73 25.76
CA ASP A 43 -31.11 -78.60 26.69
C ASP A 43 -29.66 -78.36 27.16
N ALA A 44 -28.91 -79.44 27.43
CA ALA A 44 -27.48 -79.35 27.75
C ALA A 44 -26.66 -78.78 26.57
N LEU A 45 -26.97 -79.17 25.33
CA LEU A 45 -26.34 -78.60 24.15
C LEU A 45 -26.68 -77.11 24.00
N ILE A 46 -27.95 -76.73 24.17
CA ILE A 46 -28.38 -75.32 24.13
C ILE A 46 -27.66 -74.51 25.21
N ALA A 47 -27.52 -75.05 26.43
CA ALA A 47 -26.77 -74.40 27.50
C ALA A 47 -25.29 -74.24 27.15
N SER A 48 -24.67 -75.25 26.52
CA SER A 48 -23.28 -75.18 26.04
C SER A 48 -23.08 -74.17 24.90
N LEU A 49 -24.06 -74.05 24.01
CA LEU A 49 -24.02 -73.09 22.91
C LEU A 49 -24.25 -71.66 23.44
N ARG A 50 -25.16 -71.47 24.39
CA ARG A 50 -25.37 -70.19 25.06
C ARG A 50 -24.15 -69.72 25.84
N THR A 51 -23.48 -70.62 26.56
CA THR A 51 -22.23 -70.28 27.27
C THR A 51 -21.09 -69.95 26.30
N ARG A 52 -20.97 -70.66 25.17
CA ARG A 52 -20.01 -70.32 24.11
C ARG A 52 -20.32 -69.00 23.42
N LEU A 53 -21.59 -68.70 23.15
CA LEU A 53 -22.02 -67.41 22.61
C LEU A 53 -21.73 -66.27 23.59
N ALA A 54 -22.06 -66.45 24.87
CA ALA A 54 -21.74 -65.46 25.91
C ALA A 54 -20.23 -65.23 26.06
N ALA A 55 -19.40 -66.28 25.91
CA ALA A 55 -17.95 -66.16 25.92
C ALA A 55 -17.40 -65.40 24.70
N LEU A 56 -18.06 -65.52 23.54
CA LEU A 56 -17.70 -64.76 22.33
C LEU A 56 -18.21 -63.31 22.40
N GLU A 57 -19.40 -63.09 22.94
CA GLU A 57 -19.98 -61.76 23.16
C GLU A 57 -19.23 -60.98 24.26
N GLY A 58 -18.66 -61.68 25.25
CA GLY A 58 -17.80 -61.11 26.30
C GLY A 58 -16.34 -60.87 25.88
N HIS A 59 -15.95 -61.27 24.67
CA HIS A 59 -14.64 -61.00 24.09
C HIS A 59 -14.82 -60.16 22.83
N THR A 60 -15.33 -58.94 23.00
CA THR A 60 -14.99 -57.83 22.11
C THR A 60 -13.48 -57.61 22.20
N ALA A 61 -12.71 -58.36 21.39
CA ALA A 61 -11.44 -57.86 20.93
C ALA A 61 -11.69 -56.42 20.44
N PRO A 62 -10.89 -55.42 20.84
CA PRO A 62 -11.10 -54.05 20.37
C PRO A 62 -11.20 -54.14 18.86
N SER A 63 -12.38 -53.81 18.35
CA SER A 63 -12.64 -53.90 16.93
C SER A 63 -11.61 -53.00 16.25
N LEU A 64 -11.13 -53.37 15.07
CA LEU A 64 -10.34 -52.44 14.25
C LEU A 64 -11.04 -51.07 14.16
N VAL A 65 -12.37 -51.09 14.20
CA VAL A 65 -13.22 -49.90 14.25
C VAL A 65 -12.99 -49.10 15.54
N ASP A 66 -12.96 -49.73 16.71
CA ASP A 66 -12.74 -49.05 18.00
C ASP A 66 -11.33 -48.43 18.05
N ALA A 67 -10.32 -49.16 17.57
CA ALA A 67 -8.95 -48.65 17.49
C ALA A 67 -8.80 -47.47 16.51
N LEU A 68 -9.54 -47.50 15.40
CA LEU A 68 -9.59 -46.39 14.44
C LEU A 68 -10.37 -45.19 15.00
N LEU A 69 -11.45 -45.41 15.75
CA LEU A 69 -12.17 -44.35 16.44
C LEU A 69 -11.27 -43.64 17.46
N ASP A 70 -10.53 -44.39 18.27
CA ASP A 70 -9.55 -43.83 19.21
C ASP A 70 -8.41 -43.07 18.49
N GLN A 71 -8.04 -43.50 17.29
CA GLN A 71 -7.02 -42.80 16.50
C GLN A 71 -7.57 -41.49 15.90
N VAL A 72 -8.82 -41.50 15.44
CA VAL A 72 -9.52 -40.30 14.95
C VAL A 72 -9.75 -39.30 16.09
N GLU A 73 -10.12 -39.76 17.28
CA GLU A 73 -10.24 -38.89 18.47
C GLU A 73 -8.91 -38.26 18.84
N ARG A 74 -7.81 -39.03 18.83
CA ARG A 74 -6.46 -38.48 19.05
C ARG A 74 -6.07 -37.43 18.02
N PHE A 75 -6.35 -37.65 16.73
CA PHE A 75 -6.05 -36.65 15.70
C PHE A 75 -6.91 -35.39 15.84
N ARG A 76 -8.19 -35.52 16.21
CA ARG A 76 -9.06 -34.37 16.50
C ARG A 76 -8.56 -33.57 17.70
N GLU A 77 -8.12 -34.25 18.75
CA GLU A 77 -7.55 -33.62 19.94
C GLU A 77 -6.23 -32.90 19.60
N GLN A 78 -5.42 -33.48 18.72
CA GLN A 78 -4.15 -32.93 18.28
C GLN A 78 -4.32 -31.71 17.36
N LEU A 79 -5.34 -31.74 16.49
CA LEU A 79 -5.80 -30.59 15.69
C LEU A 79 -6.31 -29.48 16.60
N ARG A 80 -7.18 -29.77 17.57
CA ARG A 80 -7.64 -28.78 18.55
C ARG A 80 -6.49 -28.14 19.30
N ARG A 81 -5.50 -28.90 19.76
CA ARG A 81 -4.31 -28.35 20.44
C ARG A 81 -3.38 -27.54 19.53
N GLN A 82 -3.38 -27.80 18.22
CA GLN A 82 -2.66 -26.98 17.24
C GLN A 82 -3.41 -25.69 16.93
N GLU A 83 -4.73 -25.76 16.80
CA GLU A 83 -5.62 -24.62 16.56
C GLU A 83 -5.63 -23.67 17.78
N GLU A 84 -5.81 -24.22 18.98
CA GLU A 84 -5.75 -23.50 20.26
C GLU A 84 -4.30 -23.21 20.71
N GLY A 85 -3.31 -23.66 19.94
CA GLY A 85 -1.90 -23.60 20.28
C GLY A 85 -1.38 -22.16 20.26
N ALA A 86 -0.49 -21.88 21.21
CA ALA A 86 0.32 -20.67 21.46
C ALA A 86 0.32 -19.52 20.42
N SER A 87 0.33 -19.80 19.11
CA SER A 87 0.19 -18.81 18.05
C SER A 87 -1.14 -18.05 18.07
N GLU A 88 -2.28 -18.70 18.34
CA GLU A 88 -3.56 -17.98 18.41
C GLU A 88 -3.59 -17.05 19.64
N THR A 89 -3.11 -17.52 20.79
CA THR A 89 -3.00 -16.69 21.99
C THR A 89 -2.00 -15.55 21.84
N GLN A 90 -0.89 -15.78 21.12
CA GLN A 90 0.11 -14.75 20.83
C GLN A 90 -0.43 -13.71 19.83
N LEU A 91 -1.17 -14.14 18.81
CA LEU A 91 -1.85 -13.24 17.88
C LEU A 91 -2.93 -12.41 18.59
N ARG A 92 -3.70 -13.02 19.50
CA ARG A 92 -4.70 -12.30 20.31
C ARG A 92 -4.04 -11.23 21.18
N GLN A 93 -2.92 -11.56 21.84
CA GLN A 93 -2.14 -10.58 22.63
C GLN A 93 -1.57 -9.45 21.77
N GLU A 94 -1.07 -9.76 20.57
CA GLU A 94 -0.53 -8.72 19.67
C GLU A 94 -1.64 -7.83 19.11
N VAL A 95 -2.82 -8.40 18.80
CA VAL A 95 -4.00 -7.62 18.42
C VAL A 95 -4.41 -6.67 19.54
N GLU A 96 -4.48 -7.16 20.78
CA GLU A 96 -4.83 -6.34 21.95
C GLU A 96 -3.83 -5.20 22.16
N ARG A 97 -2.52 -5.49 22.07
CA ARG A 97 -1.44 -4.49 22.13
C ARG A 97 -1.56 -3.43 21.03
N LEU A 98 -1.88 -3.84 19.80
CA LEU A 98 -2.05 -2.93 18.68
C LEU A 98 -3.32 -2.08 18.82
N THR A 99 -4.40 -2.65 19.35
CA THR A 99 -5.63 -1.92 19.66
C THR A 99 -5.37 -0.83 20.71
N GLU A 100 -4.67 -1.14 21.80
CA GLU A 100 -4.31 -0.14 22.81
C GLU A 100 -3.46 1.01 22.23
N ARG A 101 -2.48 0.66 21.37
CA ARG A 101 -1.64 1.63 20.67
C ARG A 101 -2.44 2.55 19.74
N LEU A 102 -3.44 2.00 19.05
CA LEU A 102 -4.34 2.76 18.20
C LEU A 102 -5.21 3.70 19.01
N GLU A 103 -5.81 3.22 20.10
CA GLU A 103 -6.62 4.06 20.98
C GLU A 103 -5.80 5.20 21.61
N GLU A 104 -4.55 4.96 22.00
CA GLU A 104 -3.65 6.01 22.48
C GLU A 104 -3.42 7.08 21.41
N LYS A 105 -3.20 6.66 20.16
CA LYS A 105 -3.02 7.59 19.03
C LYS A 105 -4.30 8.33 18.66
N GLU A 106 -5.46 7.70 18.77
CA GLU A 106 -6.75 8.36 18.61
C GLU A 106 -6.99 9.39 19.70
N ARG A 107 -6.62 9.11 20.95
CA ARG A 107 -6.68 10.08 22.06
C ARG A 107 -5.74 11.26 21.83
N GLU A 108 -4.50 11.03 21.38
CA GLU A 108 -3.55 12.10 21.02
C GLU A 108 -4.10 12.99 19.90
N MET A 109 -4.65 12.37 18.85
CA MET A 109 -5.26 13.09 17.74
C MET A 109 -6.48 13.89 18.21
N GLN A 110 -7.34 13.30 19.04
CA GLN A 110 -8.48 14.00 19.63
C GLN A 110 -8.04 15.14 20.54
N GLN A 111 -6.94 15.01 21.29
CA GLN A 111 -6.37 16.11 22.07
C GLN A 111 -5.93 17.27 21.19
N LEU A 112 -5.20 16.99 20.10
CA LEU A 112 -4.79 18.01 19.13
C LEU A 112 -5.98 18.67 18.43
N MET A 113 -7.03 17.91 18.12
CA MET A 113 -8.26 18.42 17.51
C MET A 113 -9.15 19.19 18.48
N SER A 114 -9.12 18.83 19.78
CA SER A 114 -9.84 19.52 20.85
C SER A 114 -9.15 20.81 21.29
N GLN A 115 -7.90 21.01 20.87
CA GLN A 115 -7.17 22.23 21.12
C GLN A 115 -7.92 23.40 20.47
N PRO A 116 -8.17 24.51 21.18
CA PRO A 116 -8.96 25.60 20.64
C PRO A 116 -8.30 26.13 19.37
N GLN A 117 -9.01 26.12 18.23
CA GLN A 117 -8.51 26.59 16.94
C GLN A 117 -7.85 27.98 17.03
N HIS A 118 -8.35 28.83 17.94
CA HIS A 118 -7.80 30.16 18.23
C HIS A 118 -6.35 30.15 18.75
N GLU A 119 -5.89 29.11 19.43
CA GLU A 119 -4.49 28.99 19.90
C GLU A 119 -3.55 28.64 18.75
N GLN A 120 -3.94 27.72 17.88
CA GLN A 120 -3.20 27.39 16.66
C GLN A 120 -3.14 28.60 15.71
N GLU A 121 -4.24 29.35 15.56
CA GLU A 121 -4.28 30.58 14.78
C GLU A 121 -3.34 31.66 15.33
N LYS A 122 -3.24 31.80 16.67
CA LYS A 122 -2.27 32.73 17.30
C LYS A 122 -0.84 32.36 16.97
N GLU A 123 -0.51 31.08 17.06
CA GLU A 123 0.84 30.60 16.75
C GLU A 123 1.18 30.83 15.27
N VAL A 124 0.24 30.55 14.36
CA VAL A 124 0.41 30.82 12.92
C VAL A 124 0.62 32.32 12.66
N VAL A 125 -0.12 33.20 13.33
CA VAL A 125 0.06 34.66 13.20
C VAL A 125 1.44 35.10 13.71
N LEU A 126 1.89 34.57 14.84
CA LEU A 126 3.22 34.85 15.38
C LEU A 126 4.34 34.38 14.44
N LEU A 127 4.21 33.17 13.90
CA LEU A 127 5.16 32.62 12.93
C LEU A 127 5.20 33.46 11.65
N ARG A 128 4.04 33.86 11.12
CA ARG A 128 3.97 34.75 9.94
C ARG A 128 4.64 36.10 10.19
N ARG A 129 4.44 36.70 11.38
CA ARG A 129 5.13 37.95 11.75
C ARG A 129 6.65 37.74 11.82
N SER A 130 7.11 36.67 12.45
CA SER A 130 8.54 36.36 12.56
C SER A 130 9.19 36.16 11.20
N VAL A 131 8.51 35.46 10.27
CA VAL A 131 8.98 35.27 8.90
C VAL A 131 9.09 36.61 8.18
N ALA A 132 8.06 37.45 8.24
CA ALA A 132 8.07 38.77 7.61
C ALA A 132 9.17 39.69 8.16
N GLU A 133 9.48 39.62 9.45
CA GLU A 133 10.59 40.36 10.06
C GLU A 133 11.96 39.87 9.57
N LYS A 134 12.14 38.54 9.45
CA LYS A 134 13.37 37.95 8.90
C LYS A 134 13.56 38.32 7.43
N GLU A 135 12.49 38.34 6.64
CA GLU A 135 12.54 38.77 5.23
C GLU A 135 12.94 40.24 5.10
N LYS A 136 12.37 41.13 5.93
CA LYS A 136 12.76 42.54 5.98
C LYS A 136 14.24 42.72 6.33
N ALA A 137 14.73 41.97 7.33
CA ALA A 137 16.13 42.01 7.73
C ALA A 137 17.06 41.51 6.62
N ARG A 138 16.69 40.45 5.90
CA ARG A 138 17.43 39.95 4.73
C ARG A 138 17.48 40.99 3.62
N ALA A 139 16.33 41.59 3.26
CA ALA A 139 16.28 42.62 2.23
C ALA A 139 17.16 43.84 2.57
N ALA A 140 17.16 44.28 3.84
CA ALA A 140 18.03 45.37 4.29
C ALA A 140 19.51 44.98 4.20
N SER A 141 19.86 43.76 4.59
CA SER A 141 21.23 43.24 4.46
C SER A 141 21.68 43.20 3.01
N ASP A 142 20.83 42.76 2.08
CA ASP A 142 21.17 42.67 0.65
C ASP A 142 21.42 44.04 0.01
N VAL A 143 20.70 45.07 0.45
CA VAL A 143 20.93 46.45 -0.01
C VAL A 143 22.27 46.97 0.50
N LEU A 144 22.60 46.74 1.77
CA LEU A 144 23.88 47.14 2.34
C LEU A 144 25.05 46.41 1.66
N CYS A 145 24.93 45.11 1.42
CA CYS A 145 25.94 44.32 0.70
C CYS A 145 26.18 44.87 -0.72
N ARG A 146 25.10 45.24 -1.43
CA ARG A 146 25.21 45.86 -2.77
C ARG A 146 25.90 47.22 -2.71
N SER A 147 25.50 48.09 -1.79
CA SER A 147 26.13 49.41 -1.60
C SER A 147 27.62 49.31 -1.30
N LEU A 148 28.00 48.41 -0.39
CA LEU A 148 29.40 48.19 -0.03
C LEU A 148 30.22 47.63 -1.20
N ALA A 149 29.61 46.75 -2.02
CA ALA A 149 30.25 46.25 -3.23
C ALA A 149 30.47 47.39 -4.25
N ASP A 150 29.47 48.24 -4.47
CA ASP A 150 29.55 49.38 -5.38
C ASP A 150 30.62 50.39 -4.94
N GLU A 151 30.68 50.73 -3.66
CA GLU A 151 31.72 51.59 -3.08
C GLU A 151 33.11 50.97 -3.26
N THR A 152 33.25 49.65 -3.03
CA THR A 152 34.51 48.94 -3.26
C THR A 152 34.93 49.00 -4.73
N HIS A 153 33.98 48.82 -5.66
CA HIS A 153 34.24 48.95 -7.09
C HIS A 153 34.61 50.37 -7.49
N GLN A 154 34.00 51.39 -6.89
CA GLN A 154 34.34 52.79 -7.13
C GLN A 154 35.75 53.11 -6.62
N LEU A 155 36.08 52.68 -5.40
CA LEU A 155 37.43 52.86 -4.84
C LEU A 155 38.48 52.17 -5.70
N ARG A 156 38.24 50.94 -6.17
CA ARG A 156 39.15 50.24 -7.09
C ARG A 156 39.34 51.01 -8.40
N ARG A 157 38.28 51.57 -8.97
CA ARG A 157 38.35 52.39 -10.20
C ARG A 157 39.17 53.66 -9.97
N THR A 158 38.93 54.37 -8.88
CA THR A 158 39.71 55.57 -8.53
C THR A 158 41.17 55.23 -8.31
N LEU A 159 41.46 54.15 -7.58
CA LEU A 159 42.82 53.73 -7.28
C LEU A 159 43.58 53.31 -8.56
N ALA A 160 42.91 52.60 -9.48
CA ALA A 160 43.45 52.29 -10.80
C ALA A 160 43.72 53.55 -11.65
N ALA A 161 42.82 54.54 -11.63
CA ALA A 161 43.02 55.81 -12.32
C ALA A 161 44.23 56.58 -11.76
N THR A 162 44.36 56.66 -10.43
CA THR A 162 45.54 57.26 -9.80
C THR A 162 46.82 56.49 -10.10
N ALA A 163 46.78 55.15 -10.14
CA ALA A 163 47.92 54.33 -10.50
C ALA A 163 48.36 54.60 -11.96
N HIS A 164 47.42 54.70 -12.90
CA HIS A 164 47.70 55.07 -14.28
C HIS A 164 48.33 56.46 -14.40
N MET A 165 47.84 57.44 -13.64
CA MET A 165 48.45 58.78 -13.60
C MET A 165 49.89 58.72 -13.09
N CYS A 166 50.14 58.00 -12.00
CA CYS A 166 51.50 57.82 -11.47
C CYS A 166 52.42 57.12 -12.48
N GLN A 167 51.94 56.09 -13.17
CA GLN A 167 52.68 55.41 -14.24
C GLN A 167 52.99 56.35 -15.40
N HIS A 168 52.03 57.17 -15.82
CA HIS A 168 52.24 58.15 -16.89
C HIS A 168 53.30 59.18 -16.48
N LEU A 169 53.24 59.71 -15.25
CA LEU A 169 54.23 60.63 -14.73
C LEU A 169 55.62 59.99 -14.65
N ALA A 170 55.73 58.75 -14.17
CA ALA A 170 56.98 58.00 -14.16
C ALA A 170 57.55 57.86 -15.58
N LYS A 171 56.73 57.47 -16.56
CA LYS A 171 57.14 57.36 -17.96
C LYS A 171 57.62 58.70 -18.54
N CYS A 172 56.92 59.80 -18.26
CA CYS A 172 57.36 61.14 -18.68
C CYS A 172 58.69 61.55 -18.04
N LEU A 173 58.97 61.12 -16.81
CA LEU A 173 60.25 61.36 -16.15
C LEU A 173 61.37 60.50 -16.74
N ASP A 174 61.09 59.24 -17.10
CA ASP A 174 62.03 58.35 -17.76
C ASP A 174 62.36 58.82 -19.18
N GLU A 175 61.35 59.24 -19.96
CA GLU A 175 61.53 59.79 -21.30
C GLU A 175 62.36 61.09 -21.28
N ARG A 176 62.19 61.93 -20.25
CA ARG A 176 63.02 63.14 -20.04
C ARG A 176 64.46 62.79 -19.68
N GLN A 177 64.70 61.76 -18.87
CA GLN A 177 66.04 61.29 -18.51
C GLN A 177 66.75 60.63 -19.70
N CYS A 178 66.04 59.85 -20.52
CA CYS A 178 66.57 59.24 -21.75
C CYS A 178 66.88 60.29 -22.82
N ALA A 179 66.04 61.33 -23.01
CA ALA A 179 66.32 62.44 -23.91
C ALA A 179 67.54 63.29 -23.46
N GLN A 180 67.87 63.26 -22.17
CA GLN A 180 69.04 63.91 -21.59
C GLN A 180 70.30 63.01 -21.64
N GLY A 181 70.13 61.70 -21.88
CA GLY A 181 71.21 60.70 -21.94
C GLY A 181 71.78 60.40 -23.33
N ASP A 182 71.23 60.97 -24.41
CA ASP A 182 71.73 60.79 -25.79
C ASP A 182 72.52 62.02 -26.31
N ALA A 183 72.73 63.04 -25.46
CA ALA A 183 73.75 64.05 -25.66
C ALA A 183 75.02 63.59 -24.93
N GLY A 184 76.02 63.17 -25.72
CA GLY A 184 77.25 62.57 -25.24
C GLY A 184 77.91 63.29 -24.06
N GLU A 185 78.50 62.44 -23.20
CA GLU A 185 79.65 62.70 -22.34
C GLU A 185 79.89 64.16 -21.98
N LYS A 186 79.47 64.53 -20.78
CA LYS A 186 80.34 65.14 -19.77
C LYS A 186 79.67 65.01 -18.42
N SER A 187 80.34 64.30 -17.51
CA SER A 187 80.10 64.46 -16.08
C SER A 187 80.14 65.94 -15.71
N PRO A 188 79.24 66.35 -14.81
CA PRO A 188 79.73 66.87 -13.55
C PRO A 188 79.00 66.18 -12.39
N ALA A 189 79.72 65.26 -11.76
CA ALA A 189 79.45 64.86 -10.39
C ALA A 189 79.86 66.01 -9.46
N GLU A 190 79.15 67.14 -9.51
CA GLU A 190 79.50 68.32 -8.70
C GLU A 190 78.38 69.36 -8.63
N GLU A 191 77.18 69.00 -8.18
CA GLU A 191 76.28 69.99 -7.59
C GLU A 191 75.16 69.34 -6.77
N VAL A 192 74.81 69.98 -5.66
CA VAL A 192 73.75 69.60 -4.71
C VAL A 192 74.12 68.51 -3.68
N ARG A 193 75.29 68.66 -3.06
CA ARG A 193 75.49 68.26 -1.66
C ARG A 193 76.10 69.40 -0.87
N TRP A 194 75.31 70.44 -0.63
CA TRP A 194 75.66 71.44 0.38
C TRP A 194 74.42 72.15 0.93
N ILE A 195 73.57 71.44 1.68
CA ILE A 195 72.78 72.08 2.74
C ILE A 195 72.80 71.19 3.99
N CYS A 196 73.53 71.71 4.98
CA CYS A 196 73.44 71.49 6.42
C CYS A 196 73.88 70.15 7.03
N GLY A 197 74.96 70.24 7.81
CA GLY A 197 75.01 69.58 9.12
C GLY A 197 76.32 68.86 9.41
N GLN A 198 77.33 69.59 9.88
CA GLN A 198 78.06 69.21 11.10
C GLN A 198 79.03 70.29 11.56
N ALA A 199 78.94 70.57 12.85
CA ALA A 199 79.71 71.55 13.59
C ALA A 199 80.98 70.94 14.17
N TYR A 200 81.90 71.83 14.56
CA TYR A 200 83.11 71.64 15.39
C TYR A 200 84.31 71.00 14.65
N THR A 201 85.55 71.51 14.69
CA THR A 201 86.27 72.30 15.70
C THR A 201 87.44 73.08 15.10
N LYS A 202 87.73 74.24 15.73
CA LYS A 202 89.05 74.82 16.05
C LYS A 202 89.92 75.48 14.96
N ASP A 203 90.42 76.64 15.39
CA ASP A 203 91.69 77.27 15.04
C ASP A 203 91.81 78.02 13.71
N LEU A 204 91.62 79.35 13.73
CA LEU A 204 92.72 80.33 13.61
C LEU A 204 92.21 81.79 13.57
N LYS A 205 92.76 82.62 14.47
CA LYS A 205 93.22 84.01 14.30
C LYS A 205 92.40 85.05 13.50
N LYS A 206 91.92 86.02 14.29
CA LYS A 206 91.96 87.50 14.16
C LYS A 206 90.96 88.28 13.25
N PRO A 207 90.45 89.45 13.73
CA PRO A 207 89.60 90.44 13.03
C PRO A 207 90.51 91.57 12.43
N PRO A 208 90.07 92.81 12.03
CA PRO A 208 88.73 93.45 12.08
C PRO A 208 88.31 94.34 10.88
N GLY A 209 87.04 94.76 10.89
CA GLY A 209 86.63 96.14 10.57
C GLY A 209 86.05 96.42 9.18
N CYS A 210 84.77 96.80 9.13
CA CYS A 210 84.37 98.13 8.65
C CYS A 210 82.90 98.37 9.05
N TRP A 211 82.67 99.50 9.73
CA TRP A 211 81.35 100.02 10.08
C TRP A 211 80.82 100.90 8.95
N LEU A 212 79.48 101.10 8.95
CA LEU A 212 78.72 102.21 8.36
C LEU A 212 78.54 102.13 6.82
N GLU A 213 77.37 102.39 6.21
CA GLU A 213 76.29 103.33 6.58
C GLU A 213 75.07 103.11 5.66
N GLN A 214 73.85 102.95 6.19
CA GLN A 214 72.58 103.15 5.44
C GLN A 214 71.37 103.35 6.38
N THR A 215 71.45 104.33 7.28
CA THR A 215 70.48 104.61 8.35
C THR A 215 69.16 105.27 7.90
N SER A 216 68.66 104.98 6.71
CA SER A 216 67.31 105.42 6.27
C SER A 216 66.39 104.29 5.79
N SER A 217 66.90 103.05 5.64
CA SER A 217 66.11 101.84 5.30
C SER A 217 65.92 100.88 6.50
N ASP A 218 66.74 101.03 7.55
CA ASP A 218 66.79 100.11 8.70
C ASP A 218 65.53 100.13 9.57
N ALA A 219 64.81 101.25 9.67
CA ALA A 219 63.58 101.35 10.47
C ALA A 219 62.43 100.52 9.85
N SER A 220 62.31 100.54 8.51
CA SER A 220 61.33 99.74 7.77
C SER A 220 61.68 98.25 7.86
N GLY A 221 62.95 97.90 7.60
CA GLY A 221 63.45 96.53 7.71
C GLY A 221 63.30 95.93 9.11
N GLN A 222 63.63 96.68 10.17
CA GLN A 222 63.45 96.23 11.55
C GLN A 222 61.98 96.01 11.93
N SER A 223 61.05 96.81 11.39
CA SER A 223 59.62 96.62 11.61
C SER A 223 59.10 95.33 10.96
N VAL A 224 59.60 94.99 9.77
CA VAL A 224 59.27 93.75 9.05
C VAL A 224 59.86 92.54 9.77
N ILE A 225 61.10 92.63 10.25
CA ILE A 225 61.74 91.57 11.03
C ILE A 225 60.95 91.26 12.31
N LYS A 226 60.49 92.29 13.05
CA LYS A 226 59.67 92.09 14.25
C LYS A 226 58.33 91.41 13.94
N LYS A 227 57.66 91.80 12.84
CA LYS A 227 56.43 91.14 12.38
C LYS A 227 56.66 89.68 12.03
N LEU A 228 57.71 89.38 11.26
CA LEU A 228 58.08 88.01 10.90
C LEU A 228 58.46 87.18 12.14
N GLN A 229 59.10 87.76 13.15
CA GLN A 229 59.40 87.06 14.41
C GLN A 229 58.12 86.71 15.17
N GLU A 230 57.15 87.63 15.23
CA GLU A 230 55.86 87.39 15.89
C GLU A 230 55.01 86.38 15.10
N GLU A 231 55.00 86.46 13.78
CA GLU A 231 54.36 85.46 12.91
C GLU A 231 55.04 84.09 13.06
N ASN A 232 56.37 84.04 13.17
CA ASN A 232 57.10 82.79 13.41
C ASN A 232 56.77 82.22 14.80
N ARG A 233 56.59 83.08 15.82
CA ARG A 233 56.12 82.68 17.14
C ARG A 233 54.70 82.10 17.08
N LEU A 234 53.80 82.76 16.36
CA LEU A 234 52.42 82.30 16.18
C LEU A 234 52.35 80.99 15.38
N LEU A 235 53.16 80.86 14.33
CA LEU A 235 53.27 79.62 13.56
C LEU A 235 53.76 78.48 14.43
N LYS A 236 54.79 78.69 15.26
CA LYS A 236 55.25 77.69 16.23
C LYS A 236 54.14 77.26 17.18
N GLN A 237 53.35 78.20 17.71
CA GLN A 237 52.19 77.88 18.55
C GLN A 237 51.09 77.08 17.80
N LYS A 238 50.84 77.41 16.53
CA LYS A 238 49.90 76.66 15.68
C LYS A 238 50.41 75.25 15.39
N VAL A 239 51.72 75.09 15.15
CA VAL A 239 52.34 73.76 14.95
C VAL A 239 52.15 72.90 16.20
N THR A 240 52.50 73.42 17.39
CA THR A 240 52.31 72.67 18.64
C THR A 240 50.85 72.29 18.88
N HIS A 241 49.90 73.19 18.55
CA HIS A 241 48.47 72.90 18.68
C HIS A 241 48.00 71.78 17.72
N VAL A 242 48.50 71.76 16.49
CA VAL A 242 48.19 70.68 15.52
C VAL A 242 48.84 69.37 15.95
N GLU A 243 50.07 69.41 16.47
CA GLU A 243 50.75 68.23 17.03
C GLU A 243 49.95 67.63 18.20
N ASP A 244 49.44 68.46 19.10
CA ASP A 244 48.58 68.03 20.20
C ASP A 244 47.26 67.40 19.71
N LEU A 245 46.63 67.98 18.69
CA LEU A 245 45.43 67.41 18.07
C LEU A 245 45.73 66.08 17.39
N ASN A 246 46.84 65.97 16.69
CA ASN A 246 47.27 64.74 16.05
C ASN A 246 47.53 63.63 17.09
N ALA A 247 48.20 63.96 18.20
CA ALA A 247 48.41 63.03 19.31
C ALA A 247 47.08 62.55 19.93
N LYS A 248 46.08 63.44 20.08
CA LYS A 248 44.73 63.05 20.53
C LYS A 248 44.03 62.13 19.53
N TRP A 249 44.13 62.43 18.23
CA TRP A 249 43.52 61.61 17.19
C TRP A 249 44.14 60.22 17.12
N GLN A 250 45.47 60.11 17.21
CA GLN A 250 46.16 58.81 17.28
C GLN A 250 45.72 57.97 18.48
N ARG A 251 45.53 58.59 19.67
CA ARG A 251 45.00 57.88 20.84
C ARG A 251 43.57 57.40 20.64
N TYR A 252 42.72 58.21 20.01
CA TYR A 252 41.36 57.81 19.67
C TYR A 252 41.34 56.65 18.67
N ASP A 253 42.16 56.72 17.63
CA ASP A 253 42.26 55.67 16.60
C ASP A 253 42.74 54.35 17.21
N ALA A 254 43.78 54.39 18.06
CA ALA A 254 44.26 53.24 18.81
C ALA A 254 43.18 52.64 19.74
N SER A 255 42.46 53.49 20.49
CA SER A 255 41.39 53.05 21.38
C SER A 255 40.20 52.45 20.62
N ARG A 256 39.83 53.04 19.47
CA ARG A 256 38.80 52.50 18.57
C ARG A 256 39.20 51.12 18.05
N ASP A 257 40.44 50.97 17.62
CA ASP A 257 40.95 49.71 17.11
C ASP A 257 40.98 48.61 18.19
N GLU A 258 41.36 48.95 19.43
CA GLU A 258 41.26 48.04 20.58
C GLU A 258 39.82 47.65 20.89
N TYR A 259 38.88 48.61 20.86
CA TYR A 259 37.46 48.36 21.07
C TYR A 259 36.89 47.41 19.99
N VAL A 260 37.20 47.68 18.71
CA VAL A 260 36.79 46.84 17.59
C VAL A 260 37.39 45.44 17.71
N LYS A 261 38.68 45.31 18.05
CA LYS A 261 39.31 44.00 18.31
C LYS A 261 38.62 43.27 19.46
N GLY A 262 38.24 43.98 20.53
CA GLY A 262 37.47 43.45 21.65
C GLY A 262 36.11 42.88 21.22
N LEU A 263 35.34 43.62 20.42
CA LEU A 263 34.07 43.16 19.86
C LEU A 263 34.22 41.92 18.98
N HIS A 264 35.24 41.90 18.11
CA HIS A 264 35.55 40.73 17.28
C HIS A 264 35.88 39.49 18.13
N ALA A 265 36.64 39.67 19.21
CA ALA A 265 36.95 38.59 20.13
C ALA A 265 35.71 38.07 20.87
N GLN A 266 34.80 38.96 21.29
CA GLN A 266 33.54 38.58 21.93
C GLN A 266 32.60 37.84 20.97
N LEU A 267 32.49 38.30 19.73
CA LEU A 267 31.73 37.63 18.68
C LEU A 267 32.29 36.25 18.37
N LYS A 268 33.62 36.10 18.28
CA LYS A 268 34.28 34.80 18.09
C LYS A 268 34.08 33.86 19.28
N ARG A 269 34.06 34.36 20.52
CA ARG A 269 33.73 33.52 21.68
C ARG A 269 32.28 33.07 21.72
N ARG A 270 31.35 33.89 21.23
CA ARG A 270 29.92 33.52 21.10
C ARG A 270 29.68 32.58 19.92
N GLN A 271 30.36 32.80 18.81
CA GLN A 271 30.43 31.85 17.69
C GLN A 271 31.43 30.73 18.04
N VAL A 272 31.12 29.91 19.04
CA VAL A 272 31.83 28.65 19.23
C VAL A 272 31.53 27.78 17.99
N PRO A 273 32.52 27.42 17.14
CA PRO A 273 32.26 26.70 15.88
C PRO A 273 31.72 25.27 16.06
N LEU A 274 31.65 24.77 17.30
CA LEU A 274 31.29 23.38 17.59
C LEU A 274 29.77 23.13 17.52
N GLU A 275 28.95 24.08 17.95
CA GLU A 275 27.48 23.92 18.01
C GLU A 275 26.82 23.94 16.62
N PRO A 276 27.21 24.82 15.68
CA PRO A 276 26.68 24.80 14.32
C PRO A 276 27.09 23.55 13.52
N GLU A 277 28.30 23.03 13.75
CA GLU A 277 28.78 21.83 13.05
C GLU A 277 28.12 20.55 13.58
N LEU A 278 27.86 20.45 14.88
CA LEU A 278 27.07 19.36 15.45
C LEU A 278 25.62 19.40 14.94
N MET A 279 25.01 20.58 14.89
CA MET A 279 23.66 20.74 14.35
C MET A 279 23.57 20.38 12.86
N LYS A 280 24.55 20.78 12.04
CA LYS A 280 24.63 20.37 10.63
C LYS A 280 24.75 18.86 10.49
N LYS A 281 25.61 18.22 11.28
CA LYS A 281 25.75 16.75 11.28
C LYS A 281 24.46 16.05 11.68
N GLU A 282 23.75 16.59 12.66
CA GLU A 282 22.46 16.06 13.09
C GLU A 282 21.38 16.24 12.03
N ILE A 283 21.33 17.40 11.36
CA ILE A 283 20.44 17.63 10.22
C ILE A 283 20.74 16.63 9.09
N SER A 284 22.01 16.41 8.76
CA SER A 284 22.39 15.41 7.75
C SER A 284 21.99 13.98 8.16
N ARG A 285 22.12 13.64 9.45
CA ARG A 285 21.71 12.34 9.98
C ARG A 285 20.20 12.14 9.86
N LEU A 286 19.41 13.14 10.27
CA LEU A 286 17.95 13.12 10.20
C LEU A 286 17.45 13.10 8.76
N ASN A 287 18.06 13.86 7.86
CA ASN A 287 17.71 13.86 6.44
C ASN A 287 17.94 12.48 5.82
N ARG A 288 19.07 11.82 6.10
CA ARG A 288 19.31 10.45 5.63
C ARG A 288 18.25 9.48 6.18
N GLN A 289 17.89 9.60 7.46
CA GLN A 289 16.85 8.75 8.06
C GLN A 289 15.47 9.00 7.43
N LEU A 290 15.16 10.24 7.09
CA LEU A 290 13.92 10.59 6.40
C LEU A 290 13.90 10.02 4.98
N GLU A 291 14.99 10.14 4.23
CA GLU A 291 15.13 9.56 2.88
C GLU A 291 14.98 8.03 2.91
N GLU A 292 15.60 7.36 3.90
CA GLU A 292 15.42 5.92 4.14
C GLU A 292 13.95 5.59 4.41
N LYS A 293 13.29 6.34 5.30
CA LYS A 293 11.86 6.12 5.59
C LYS A 293 10.96 6.37 4.40
N ILE A 294 11.27 7.37 3.57
CA ILE A 294 10.54 7.63 2.32
C ILE A 294 10.75 6.46 1.35
N SER A 295 11.96 5.92 1.24
CA SER A 295 12.24 4.73 0.43
C SER A 295 11.46 3.52 0.93
N ASP A 296 11.51 3.21 2.23
CA ASP A 296 10.75 2.12 2.86
C ASP A 296 9.24 2.26 2.57
N CYS A 297 8.70 3.48 2.70
CA CYS A 297 7.30 3.75 2.38
C CYS A 297 6.99 3.59 0.88
N ALA A 298 7.92 3.94 -0.01
CA ALA A 298 7.75 3.75 -1.44
C ALA A 298 7.72 2.26 -1.80
N GLU A 299 8.60 1.45 -1.20
CA GLU A 299 8.64 -0.01 -1.37
C GLU A 299 7.35 -0.65 -0.86
N ALA A 300 6.91 -0.32 0.36
CA ALA A 300 5.66 -0.83 0.92
C ALA A 300 4.44 -0.45 0.07
N ASN A 301 4.42 0.75 -0.51
CA ASN A 301 3.36 1.16 -1.44
C ASN A 301 3.38 0.34 -2.72
N GLN A 302 4.56 0.01 -3.28
CA GLN A 302 4.67 -0.86 -4.45
C GLN A 302 4.14 -2.26 -4.14
N GLU A 303 4.50 -2.84 -2.99
CA GLU A 303 3.98 -4.13 -2.54
C GLU A 303 2.45 -4.12 -2.38
N LEU A 304 1.89 -3.06 -1.78
CA LEU A 304 0.45 -2.88 -1.67
C LEU A 304 -0.24 -2.81 -3.04
N THR A 305 0.37 -2.11 -4.00
CA THR A 305 -0.18 -2.08 -5.37
C THR A 305 -0.15 -3.45 -6.02
N ALA A 306 0.95 -4.20 -5.87
CA ALA A 306 1.05 -5.57 -6.39
C ALA A 306 0.01 -6.51 -5.75
N MET A 307 -0.20 -6.41 -4.43
CA MET A 307 -1.23 -7.16 -3.72
C MET A 307 -2.65 -6.79 -4.16
N ARG A 308 -2.92 -5.51 -4.45
CA ARG A 308 -4.22 -5.09 -5.01
C ARG A 308 -4.44 -5.71 -6.39
N MET A 309 -3.43 -5.69 -7.26
CA MET A 309 -3.53 -6.30 -8.58
C MET A 309 -3.70 -7.83 -8.51
N SER A 310 -3.02 -8.52 -7.59
CA SER A 310 -3.22 -9.95 -7.39
C SER A 310 -4.61 -10.28 -6.84
N ARG A 311 -5.14 -9.44 -5.95
CA ARG A 311 -6.51 -9.56 -5.45
C ARG A 311 -7.52 -9.34 -6.57
N ASP A 312 -7.36 -8.30 -7.37
CA ASP A 312 -8.31 -7.94 -8.42
C ASP A 312 -8.34 -9.03 -9.51
N THR A 313 -7.18 -9.57 -9.90
CA THR A 313 -7.10 -10.74 -10.80
C THR A 313 -7.71 -12.02 -10.20
N ALA A 314 -7.59 -12.23 -8.88
CA ALA A 314 -8.27 -13.33 -8.20
C ALA A 314 -9.80 -13.14 -8.21
N LEU A 315 -10.30 -11.92 -8.02
CA LEU A 315 -11.72 -11.60 -8.10
C LEU A 315 -12.28 -11.82 -9.52
N GLU A 316 -11.53 -11.43 -10.56
CA GLU A 316 -11.90 -11.74 -11.95
C GLU A 316 -12.00 -13.25 -12.19
N ARG A 317 -11.06 -14.04 -11.65
CA ARG A 317 -11.11 -15.50 -11.74
C ARG A 317 -12.34 -16.07 -11.03
N VAL A 318 -12.71 -15.55 -9.86
CA VAL A 318 -13.92 -15.96 -9.14
C VAL A 318 -15.16 -15.66 -9.97
N GLN A 319 -15.28 -14.45 -10.53
CA GLN A 319 -16.41 -14.09 -11.39
C GLN A 319 -16.53 -15.02 -12.60
N MET A 320 -15.40 -15.37 -13.23
CA MET A 320 -15.40 -16.33 -14.34
C MET A 320 -15.90 -17.72 -13.92
N LEU A 321 -15.50 -18.20 -12.73
CA LEU A 321 -15.98 -19.46 -12.18
C LEU A 321 -17.49 -19.40 -11.84
N GLU A 322 -17.98 -18.28 -11.33
CA GLU A 322 -19.41 -18.08 -11.10
C GLU A 322 -20.21 -18.18 -12.41
N GLN A 323 -19.73 -17.56 -13.48
CA GLN A 323 -20.35 -17.69 -14.81
C GLN A 323 -20.30 -19.12 -15.33
N GLN A 324 -19.20 -19.84 -15.10
CA GLN A 324 -19.09 -21.25 -15.46
C GLN A 324 -20.12 -22.13 -14.70
N ILE A 325 -20.30 -21.88 -13.41
CA ILE A 325 -21.30 -22.58 -12.59
C ILE A 325 -22.71 -22.31 -13.12
N LEU A 326 -23.01 -21.07 -13.50
CA LEU A 326 -24.30 -20.71 -14.09
C LEU A 326 -24.54 -21.43 -15.41
N ALA A 327 -23.55 -21.44 -16.31
CA ALA A 327 -23.64 -22.17 -17.58
C ALA A 327 -23.90 -23.66 -17.36
N TYR A 328 -23.11 -24.32 -16.51
CA TYR A 328 -23.32 -25.73 -16.19
C TYR A 328 -24.66 -26.01 -15.55
N LYS A 329 -25.13 -25.14 -14.66
CA LYS A 329 -26.46 -25.26 -14.07
C LYS A 329 -27.55 -25.22 -15.15
N ASP A 330 -27.41 -24.37 -16.16
CA ASP A 330 -28.38 -24.31 -17.26
C ASP A 330 -28.26 -25.51 -18.21
N ASP A 331 -27.05 -26.01 -18.47
CA ASP A 331 -26.82 -27.27 -19.19
C ASP A 331 -27.46 -28.47 -18.48
N PHE A 332 -27.36 -28.54 -17.15
CA PHE A 332 -28.01 -29.61 -16.38
C PHE A 332 -29.54 -29.52 -16.42
N LYS A 333 -30.10 -28.30 -16.46
CA LYS A 333 -31.55 -28.12 -16.59
C LYS A 333 -32.05 -28.49 -17.98
N SER A 334 -31.32 -28.11 -19.04
CA SER A 334 -31.69 -28.47 -20.41
C SER A 334 -31.62 -29.98 -20.60
N GLU A 335 -30.53 -30.62 -20.18
CA GLU A 335 -30.37 -32.07 -20.20
C GLU A 335 -31.48 -32.80 -19.40
N ARG A 336 -31.90 -32.23 -18.27
CA ARG A 336 -33.05 -32.74 -17.51
C ARG A 336 -34.35 -32.63 -18.31
N ALA A 337 -34.63 -31.46 -18.86
CA ALA A 337 -35.83 -31.24 -19.67
C ALA A 337 -35.85 -32.18 -20.88
N ASP A 338 -34.69 -32.47 -21.48
CA ASP A 338 -34.54 -33.40 -22.59
C ASP A 338 -34.84 -34.84 -22.16
N ARG A 339 -34.33 -35.25 -21.00
CA ARG A 339 -34.70 -36.54 -20.38
C ARG A 339 -36.19 -36.65 -20.11
N GLU A 340 -36.81 -35.62 -19.56
CA GLU A 340 -38.26 -35.61 -19.29
C GLU A 340 -39.06 -35.75 -20.59
N ARG A 341 -38.66 -35.05 -21.66
CA ARG A 341 -39.28 -35.22 -22.99
C ARG A 341 -39.10 -36.64 -23.54
N ALA A 342 -37.91 -37.23 -23.36
CA ALA A 342 -37.66 -38.61 -23.76
C ALA A 342 -38.53 -39.60 -22.96
N HIS A 343 -38.68 -39.39 -21.65
CA HIS A 343 -39.56 -40.19 -20.79
C HIS A 343 -41.02 -40.11 -21.21
N SER A 344 -41.55 -38.90 -21.47
CA SER A 344 -42.91 -38.72 -21.99
C SER A 344 -43.10 -39.47 -23.31
N ARG A 345 -42.10 -39.42 -24.21
CA ARG A 345 -42.16 -40.15 -25.48
C ARG A 345 -42.15 -41.67 -25.30
N ILE A 346 -41.39 -42.18 -24.34
CA ILE A 346 -41.41 -43.61 -23.99
C ILE A 346 -42.80 -44.01 -23.52
N GLN A 347 -43.41 -43.25 -22.61
CA GLN A 347 -44.77 -43.51 -22.13
C GLN A 347 -45.80 -43.53 -23.26
N GLU A 348 -45.77 -42.53 -24.16
CA GLU A 348 -46.64 -42.52 -25.35
C GLU A 348 -46.46 -43.76 -26.25
N LEU A 349 -45.22 -44.24 -26.38
CA LEU A 349 -44.92 -45.43 -27.18
C LEU A 349 -45.40 -46.71 -26.47
N GLU A 350 -45.25 -46.80 -25.15
CA GLU A 350 -45.80 -47.89 -24.34
C GLU A 350 -47.32 -47.95 -24.43
N GLU A 351 -48.01 -46.81 -24.33
CA GLU A 351 -49.47 -46.72 -24.52
C GLU A 351 -49.90 -47.18 -25.91
N LYS A 352 -49.17 -46.79 -26.96
CA LYS A 352 -49.42 -47.26 -28.33
C LYS A 352 -49.22 -48.76 -28.46
N ILE A 353 -48.17 -49.31 -27.86
CA ILE A 353 -47.91 -50.76 -27.84
C ILE A 353 -49.06 -51.47 -27.13
N MET A 354 -49.48 -51.01 -25.95
CA MET A 354 -50.62 -51.59 -25.23
C MET A 354 -51.92 -51.55 -26.05
N SER A 355 -52.20 -50.42 -26.72
CA SER A 355 -53.36 -50.29 -27.61
C SER A 355 -53.30 -51.26 -28.80
N LEU A 356 -52.14 -51.38 -29.44
CA LEU A 356 -51.93 -52.34 -30.53
C LEU A 356 -52.05 -53.79 -30.05
N MET A 357 -51.48 -54.12 -28.89
CA MET A 357 -51.63 -55.45 -28.27
C MET A 357 -53.10 -55.77 -28.01
N TYR A 358 -53.85 -54.84 -27.43
CA TYR A 358 -55.30 -54.99 -27.22
C TYR A 358 -56.04 -55.20 -28.55
N GLN A 359 -55.75 -54.42 -29.60
CA GLN A 359 -56.35 -54.58 -30.93
C GLN A 359 -56.02 -55.95 -31.56
N VAL A 360 -54.80 -56.45 -31.39
CA VAL A 360 -54.38 -57.77 -31.89
C VAL A 360 -55.11 -58.90 -31.14
N SER A 361 -55.21 -58.83 -29.81
CA SER A 361 -55.98 -59.78 -29.00
C SER A 361 -57.47 -59.78 -29.39
N GLN A 362 -58.07 -58.59 -29.56
CA GLN A 362 -59.48 -58.46 -29.96
C GLN A 362 -59.75 -59.03 -31.37
N ARG A 363 -58.78 -58.91 -32.30
CA ARG A 363 -58.83 -59.55 -33.63
C ARG A 363 -58.57 -61.05 -33.60
N GLN A 364 -57.87 -61.56 -32.59
CA GLN A 364 -57.69 -63.00 -32.37
C GLN A 364 -58.95 -63.64 -31.76
N ASP A 365 -59.63 -62.99 -30.82
CA ASP A 365 -60.87 -63.50 -30.20
C ASP A 365 -62.09 -63.45 -31.13
N SER A 366 -62.04 -62.65 -32.22
CA SER A 366 -63.09 -62.59 -33.24
C SER A 366 -62.85 -63.51 -34.44
N ARG A 367 -61.81 -64.34 -34.42
CA ARG A 367 -61.51 -65.30 -35.48
C ARG A 367 -61.89 -66.71 -35.05
N GLU A 368 -62.99 -67.23 -35.59
CA GLU A 368 -63.22 -68.68 -35.61
C GLU A 368 -62.00 -69.41 -36.22
N PRO A 369 -61.65 -70.63 -35.76
CA PRO A 369 -60.54 -71.40 -36.33
C PRO A 369 -60.87 -71.89 -37.75
N GLY A 370 -60.52 -71.10 -38.76
CA GLY A 370 -60.63 -71.47 -40.17
C GLY A 370 -59.26 -71.84 -40.78
N PRO A 371 -59.16 -72.84 -41.68
CA PRO A 371 -57.93 -73.58 -41.94
C PRO A 371 -56.87 -72.80 -42.73
N CYS A 372 -55.61 -73.12 -42.45
CA CYS A 372 -54.43 -72.78 -43.23
C CYS A 372 -54.69 -72.89 -44.75
N ARG A 373 -54.53 -71.77 -45.47
CA ARG A 373 -54.38 -71.80 -46.93
C ARG A 373 -53.07 -71.11 -47.31
N ILE A 374 -52.06 -71.95 -47.48
CA ILE A 374 -50.84 -71.65 -48.24
C ILE A 374 -51.29 -71.30 -49.66
N HIS A 375 -50.87 -70.14 -50.17
CA HIS A 375 -50.86 -69.87 -51.62
C HIS A 375 -49.48 -69.37 -52.01
N THR A 376 -48.74 -70.30 -52.59
CA THR A 376 -47.62 -70.09 -53.50
C THR A 376 -48.13 -69.31 -54.72
N GLY A 377 -47.45 -68.23 -55.11
CA GLY A 377 -47.85 -67.44 -56.27
C GLY A 377 -46.91 -66.30 -56.60
N ASN A 378 -45.88 -66.60 -57.40
CA ASN A 378 -44.90 -65.69 -57.98
C ASN A 378 -45.53 -64.56 -58.83
N LYS A 379 -44.91 -63.35 -58.80
CA LYS A 379 -44.40 -62.61 -59.97
C LYS A 379 -43.82 -61.22 -59.61
N THR A 380 -42.49 -61.12 -59.68
CA THR A 380 -41.68 -60.06 -60.34
C THR A 380 -42.17 -58.60 -60.36
N ALA A 381 -41.40 -57.71 -59.71
CA ALA A 381 -41.06 -56.37 -60.23
C ALA A 381 -39.77 -55.80 -59.61
N LYS A 382 -38.68 -55.94 -60.38
CA LYS A 382 -37.56 -55.01 -60.63
C LYS A 382 -36.81 -54.36 -59.44
N TYR A 383 -35.69 -55.00 -59.15
CA TYR A 383 -34.44 -54.44 -58.64
C TYR A 383 -33.81 -53.52 -59.71
N LEU A 384 -33.47 -52.28 -59.35
CA LEU A 384 -32.36 -51.55 -59.98
C LEU A 384 -31.53 -50.88 -58.88
N GLU A 385 -30.28 -51.30 -58.92
CA GLU A 385 -29.07 -50.94 -58.20
C GLU A 385 -28.48 -49.64 -58.75
N MET A 386 -27.95 -48.77 -57.89
CA MET A 386 -26.74 -48.00 -58.21
C MET A 386 -26.09 -47.54 -56.91
N ASP A 387 -24.87 -48.00 -56.71
CA ASP A 387 -24.02 -47.74 -55.55
C ASP A 387 -22.94 -46.70 -55.89
N ALA A 388 -22.43 -46.06 -54.83
CA ALA A 388 -21.12 -45.38 -54.68
C ALA A 388 -20.76 -44.13 -55.53
N LEU A 389 -20.43 -43.00 -54.87
CA LEU A 389 -19.06 -42.69 -54.41
C LEU A 389 -18.99 -41.29 -53.73
N GLU A 390 -18.66 -41.31 -52.44
CA GLU A 390 -17.65 -40.51 -51.71
C GLU A 390 -17.02 -39.20 -52.28
N HIS A 391 -16.82 -38.24 -51.35
CA HIS A 391 -15.72 -37.24 -51.18
C HIS A 391 -15.98 -35.70 -51.32
N VAL A 392 -15.76 -35.02 -50.18
CA VAL A 392 -15.00 -33.75 -49.93
C VAL A 392 -15.68 -32.37 -50.15
N THR A 393 -15.63 -31.58 -49.05
CA THR A 393 -15.80 -30.12 -48.77
C THR A 393 -15.02 -29.14 -49.68
N PRO A 394 -14.97 -27.79 -49.47
CA PRO A 394 -15.89 -26.76 -48.92
C PRO A 394 -15.95 -25.43 -49.76
N GLY A 395 -16.87 -24.51 -49.40
CA GLY A 395 -16.81 -23.06 -49.73
C GLY A 395 -17.49 -22.67 -51.06
N GLY A 396 -18.12 -21.51 -51.27
CA GLY A 396 -18.38 -20.31 -50.47
C GLY A 396 -19.11 -19.30 -51.37
N TRP A 397 -19.45 -18.13 -50.81
CA TRP A 397 -19.84 -16.87 -51.47
C TRP A 397 -21.34 -16.62 -51.80
N ARG A 398 -21.89 -15.66 -51.04
CA ARG A 398 -22.97 -14.69 -51.36
C ARG A 398 -22.55 -13.81 -52.58
N PRO A 399 -23.38 -12.94 -53.21
CA PRO A 399 -24.24 -11.91 -52.55
C PRO A 399 -25.53 -11.43 -53.28
N GLU A 400 -26.36 -10.66 -52.53
CA GLU A 400 -27.16 -9.46 -52.91
C GLU A 400 -28.27 -9.57 -54.00
N SER A 401 -29.43 -8.87 -53.98
CA SER A 401 -29.78 -7.55 -53.43
C SER A 401 -31.30 -7.25 -53.54
N ARG A 402 -31.77 -6.31 -52.71
CA ARG A 402 -32.84 -5.28 -52.93
C ARG A 402 -34.33 -5.71 -52.86
N SER A 403 -35.06 -5.43 -51.78
CA SER A 403 -35.75 -4.17 -51.35
C SER A 403 -36.96 -3.76 -52.21
N GLN A 404 -38.14 -3.73 -51.57
CA GLN A 404 -39.19 -2.72 -51.82
C GLN A 404 -39.83 -2.29 -50.50
N GLN A 405 -40.24 -1.03 -50.49
CA GLN A 405 -40.56 -0.13 -49.39
C GLN A 405 -41.96 0.44 -49.68
N MET A 406 -42.88 0.49 -48.70
CA MET A 406 -43.83 1.61 -48.51
C MET A 406 -44.70 1.44 -47.25
N GLU A 407 -44.72 2.51 -46.46
CA GLU A 407 -45.53 2.92 -45.28
C GLU A 407 -46.85 3.60 -45.73
N PRO A 408 -47.67 4.30 -44.88
CA PRO A 408 -48.27 3.97 -43.56
C PRO A 408 -49.79 4.28 -43.49
N SER A 409 -50.48 3.97 -42.37
CA SER A 409 -51.66 4.74 -41.92
C SER A 409 -51.92 4.65 -40.40
N ALA A 410 -51.92 5.86 -39.80
CA ALA A 410 -52.58 6.38 -38.58
C ALA A 410 -53.88 5.65 -38.18
N GLU A 411 -54.38 5.57 -36.94
CA GLU A 411 -54.32 6.27 -35.63
C GLU A 411 -55.04 5.27 -34.67
N GLY A 412 -54.89 5.15 -33.35
CA GLY A 412 -54.18 5.83 -32.29
C GLY A 412 -54.44 5.07 -30.98
N GLY A 413 -53.54 5.19 -30.00
CA GLY A 413 -53.64 4.54 -28.69
C GLY A 413 -52.38 4.74 -27.87
N HIS A 414 -52.31 5.85 -27.15
CA HIS A 414 -51.14 6.38 -26.45
C HIS A 414 -51.03 5.80 -25.03
N VAL A 415 -49.92 5.14 -24.67
CA VAL A 415 -49.25 5.26 -23.35
C VAL A 415 -47.75 5.06 -23.58
N CYS A 416 -46.97 6.08 -23.21
CA CYS A 416 -45.54 6.24 -23.47
C CYS A 416 -44.67 5.07 -23.02
N THR A 417 -44.06 4.39 -23.99
CA THR A 417 -42.72 3.82 -23.84
C THR A 417 -41.72 4.97 -23.75
N ALA A 418 -41.33 5.35 -22.53
CA ALA A 418 -40.15 6.19 -22.35
C ALA A 418 -38.91 5.34 -22.65
N GLN A 419 -38.14 5.78 -23.62
CA GLN A 419 -36.77 5.37 -23.90
C GLN A 419 -36.03 5.15 -22.57
N ARG A 420 -35.50 3.95 -22.37
CA ARG A 420 -34.54 3.70 -21.29
C ARG A 420 -33.22 4.34 -21.73
N GLY A 421 -33.11 5.65 -21.51
CA GLY A 421 -31.88 6.40 -21.67
C GLY A 421 -30.81 5.78 -20.78
N GLN A 422 -29.68 5.41 -21.37
CA GLN A 422 -28.47 5.11 -20.63
C GLN A 422 -27.97 6.44 -20.02
N GLY A 423 -28.48 6.83 -18.85
CA GLY A 423 -28.05 8.07 -18.19
C GLY A 423 -29.08 8.75 -17.27
N ASP A 424 -29.93 7.97 -16.58
CA ASP A 424 -30.87 8.51 -15.60
C ASP A 424 -30.62 7.90 -14.21
N LEU A 425 -30.39 8.75 -13.21
CA LEU A 425 -30.24 8.42 -11.79
C LEU A 425 -31.63 8.19 -11.16
N GLN A 426 -31.84 7.05 -10.50
CA GLN A 426 -33.13 6.72 -9.89
C GLN A 426 -33.05 6.65 -8.36
N CYS A 427 -34.00 7.30 -7.67
CA CYS A 427 -34.13 7.18 -6.22
C CYS A 427 -34.61 5.77 -5.84
N PRO A 428 -33.88 5.01 -5.00
CA PRO A 428 -34.26 3.64 -4.64
C PRO A 428 -35.51 3.58 -3.74
N HIS A 429 -35.93 4.69 -3.14
CA HIS A 429 -37.06 4.70 -2.21
C HIS A 429 -38.39 5.08 -2.87
N CYS A 430 -38.43 6.14 -3.67
CA CYS A 430 -39.66 6.58 -4.35
C CYS A 430 -39.66 6.35 -5.87
N LEU A 431 -38.59 5.75 -6.41
CA LEU A 431 -38.41 5.42 -7.83
C LEU A 431 -38.45 6.62 -8.80
N ARG A 432 -38.36 7.84 -8.27
CA ARG A 432 -38.28 9.06 -9.07
C ARG A 432 -36.98 9.10 -9.87
N CYS A 433 -37.10 9.34 -11.18
CA CYS A 433 -35.97 9.45 -12.10
C CYS A 433 -35.47 10.89 -12.19
N PHE A 434 -34.16 11.04 -12.27
CA PHE A 434 -33.42 12.28 -12.45
C PHE A 434 -32.48 12.07 -13.63
N SER A 435 -32.30 13.07 -14.50
CA SER A 435 -31.28 12.97 -15.55
C SER A 435 -29.88 13.10 -14.95
N ASP A 436 -28.84 12.62 -15.64
CA ASP A 436 -27.45 12.75 -15.21
C ASP A 436 -27.02 14.20 -14.91
N GLU A 437 -27.62 15.18 -15.58
CA GLU A 437 -27.39 16.62 -15.35
C GLU A 437 -27.98 17.14 -14.02
N GLN A 438 -28.85 16.36 -13.37
CA GLN A 438 -29.58 16.74 -12.14
C GLN A 438 -29.00 16.08 -10.87
N GLY A 439 -27.73 15.69 -10.88
CA GLY A 439 -27.08 14.97 -9.77
C GLY A 439 -27.21 15.66 -8.39
N GLU A 440 -27.10 16.99 -8.32
CA GLU A 440 -27.28 17.72 -7.05
C GLU A 440 -28.74 17.69 -6.54
N ALA A 441 -29.72 17.72 -7.45
CA ALA A 441 -31.13 17.61 -7.09
C ALA A 441 -31.48 16.18 -6.64
N PHE A 442 -30.85 15.17 -7.24
CA PHE A 442 -30.94 13.77 -6.81
C PHE A 442 -30.40 13.56 -5.40
N LEU A 443 -29.21 14.08 -5.07
CA LEU A 443 -28.62 13.95 -3.73
C LEU A 443 -29.46 14.65 -2.65
N ARG A 444 -29.98 15.85 -2.95
CA ARG A 444 -30.90 16.57 -2.05
C ARG A 444 -32.19 15.77 -1.83
N HIS A 445 -32.73 15.21 -2.90
CA HIS A 445 -33.91 14.36 -2.82
C HIS A 445 -33.65 13.06 -2.02
N LEU A 446 -32.49 12.42 -2.16
CA LEU A 446 -32.12 11.27 -1.34
C LEU A 446 -32.09 11.62 0.15
N SER A 447 -31.57 12.80 0.51
CA SER A 447 -31.52 13.25 1.91
C SER A 447 -32.89 13.55 2.52
N GLU A 448 -33.88 13.88 1.69
CA GLU A 448 -35.26 14.17 2.11
C GLU A 448 -36.15 12.92 2.07
N CYS A 449 -35.91 12.03 1.09
CA CYS A 449 -36.72 10.84 0.83
C CYS A 449 -36.32 9.64 1.70
N CYS A 450 -35.10 9.63 2.24
CA CYS A 450 -34.59 8.56 3.11
C CYS A 450 -34.61 8.93 4.61
N GLN A 451 -35.40 9.94 4.99
CA GLN A 451 -35.65 10.30 6.40
C GLN A 451 -36.84 9.54 7.00
#